data_AF-A0A4Y2AEN5-F1
#
_entry.id   AF-A0A4Y2AEN5-F1
#
_cell.length_a   1.000
_cell.length_b   1.000
_cell.length_c   1.000
_cell.angle_alpha   90.00
_cell.angle_beta   90.00
_cell.angle_gamma   90.00
#
_symmetry.space_group_name_H-M   'P 1'
#
loop_
_entity.id
_entity.type
_entity.pdbx_description
1 polymer ?
#
loop_
_entity_poly.entity_id
_entity_poly.type
_entity_poly.pdbx_seq_one_letter_code
_entity_poly.pdbx_strand_id
1 'polypeptide(L)'
;MQSTLIRVGRLGRNCYYEDIHFHHESYEQPSPPSIIHPALFSLEDGISHGGQGPSNRIPIKVYTDGSKINDQKGSAFCAIANEAVTKTWKVKLSPANTVFQAEMLALKSAIE
;
A
#
# COMPACT_ATOMS: atom_id res chain seq x y z
N MET A 1 15.76 -11.86 4.44
CA MET A 1 14.81 -12.56 3.56
C MET A 1 14.63 -11.73 2.31
N GLN A 2 14.99 -12.28 1.14
CA GLN A 2 14.80 -11.66 -0.16
C GLN A 2 13.39 -12.01 -0.63
N SER A 3 12.53 -11.01 -0.86
CA SER A 3 11.21 -11.23 -1.47
C SER A 3 11.28 -10.85 -2.94
N THR A 4 11.06 -11.84 -3.82
CA THR A 4 10.93 -11.62 -5.26
C THR A 4 9.45 -11.44 -5.56
N LEU A 5 9.05 -10.22 -5.95
CA LEU A 5 7.68 -9.95 -6.40
C LEU A 5 7.53 -10.43 -7.85
N ILE A 6 6.98 -11.63 -8.04
CA ILE A 6 6.64 -12.13 -9.38
C ILE A 6 5.21 -11.67 -9.69
N ARG A 7 5.04 -10.90 -10.78
CA ARG A 7 3.71 -10.49 -11.27
C ARG A 7 3.06 -11.69 -11.97
N VAL A 8 2.49 -12.61 -11.20
CA VAL A 8 1.82 -13.83 -11.72
C VAL A 8 0.37 -13.58 -12.16
N GLY A 9 -0.27 -12.52 -11.66
CA GLY A 9 -1.71 -12.22 -11.81
C GLY A 9 -2.24 -11.97 -13.23
N ARG A 10 -1.51 -12.33 -14.29
CA ARG A 10 -1.96 -12.24 -15.68
C ARG A 10 -1.66 -13.49 -16.51
N LEU A 11 -1.07 -14.53 -15.92
CA LEU A 11 -0.62 -15.68 -16.71
C LEU A 11 -1.79 -16.58 -17.12
N GLY A 12 -2.86 -16.64 -16.32
CA GLY A 12 -4.06 -17.46 -16.59
C GLY A 12 -3.77 -18.96 -16.74
N ARG A 13 -2.58 -19.41 -16.33
CA ARG A 13 -2.07 -20.78 -16.52
C ARG A 13 -1.20 -21.17 -15.35
N ASN A 14 -1.09 -22.47 -15.12
CA ASN A 14 -0.22 -23.01 -14.07
C ASN A 14 1.22 -22.55 -14.30
N CYS A 15 1.96 -22.24 -13.23
CA CYS A 15 3.37 -21.89 -13.33
C CYS A 15 4.21 -22.70 -12.35
N TYR A 16 5.41 -23.05 -12.80
CA TYR A 16 6.44 -23.69 -11.98
C TYR A 16 7.55 -22.67 -11.72
N TYR A 17 7.91 -22.47 -10.46
CA TYR A 17 9.00 -21.58 -10.06
C TYR A 17 9.71 -22.17 -8.85
N GLU A 18 11.03 -22.37 -8.94
CA GLU A 18 11.86 -22.91 -7.86
C GLU A 18 11.26 -24.17 -7.23
N ASP A 19 10.89 -25.15 -8.07
CA ASP A 19 10.25 -26.42 -7.68
C ASP A 19 8.87 -26.32 -6.99
N ILE A 20 8.28 -25.12 -6.93
CA ILE A 20 6.92 -24.91 -6.42
C ILE A 20 5.94 -24.85 -7.59
N HIS A 21 4.89 -25.66 -7.53
CA HIS A 21 3.81 -25.67 -8.49
C HIS A 21 2.67 -24.74 -8.05
N PHE A 22 2.37 -23.74 -8.86
CA PHE A 22 1.25 -22.83 -8.64
C PHE A 22 0.13 -23.13 -9.62
N HIS A 23 -1.04 -23.47 -9.07
CA HIS A 23 -2.27 -23.63 -9.84
C HIS A 23 -2.86 -22.26 -10.19
N HIS A 24 -3.36 -22.11 -11.41
CA HIS A 24 -3.94 -20.84 -11.85
C HIS A 24 -5.19 -20.42 -11.06
N GLU A 25 -5.89 -21.38 -10.46
CA GLU A 25 -7.06 -21.15 -9.61
C GLU A 25 -6.69 -20.45 -8.30
N SER A 26 -5.44 -20.57 -7.86
CA SER A 26 -4.94 -19.89 -6.66
C SER A 26 -4.55 -18.43 -6.93
N TYR A 27 -4.56 -17.98 -8.19
CA TYR A 27 -4.28 -16.59 -8.50
C TYR A 27 -5.50 -15.73 -8.19
N GLU A 28 -5.26 -14.59 -7.55
CA GLU A 28 -6.26 -13.55 -7.42
C GLU A 28 -6.69 -13.10 -8.82
N GLN A 29 -7.99 -13.20 -9.10
CA GLN A 29 -8.54 -12.78 -10.38
C GLN A 29 -8.48 -11.26 -10.47
N PRO A 30 -8.06 -10.69 -11.61
CA PRO A 30 -8.12 -9.25 -11.80
C PRO A 30 -9.56 -8.80 -11.58
N SER A 31 -9.76 -7.83 -10.70
CA SER A 31 -11.02 -7.11 -10.68
C SER A 31 -11.24 -6.48 -12.07
N PRO A 32 -12.48 -6.44 -12.56
CA PRO A 32 -12.79 -5.71 -13.78
C PRO A 32 -12.21 -4.29 -13.66
N PRO A 33 -11.57 -3.77 -14.72
CA PRO A 33 -11.05 -2.42 -14.68
C PRO A 33 -12.19 -1.47 -14.28
N SER A 34 -11.92 -0.65 -13.25
CA SER A 34 -12.87 0.38 -12.85
C SER A 34 -13.17 1.26 -14.06
N ILE A 35 -14.45 1.30 -14.44
CA ILE A 35 -14.97 2.24 -15.45
C ILE A 35 -15.10 3.65 -14.87
N ILE A 36 -14.95 3.80 -13.55
CA ILE A 36 -14.98 5.08 -12.86
C ILE A 36 -13.62 5.74 -13.03
N HIS A 37 -13.62 6.89 -13.69
CA HIS A 37 -12.44 7.74 -13.82
C HIS A 37 -11.87 8.05 -12.43
N PRO A 38 -10.54 8.02 -12.19
CA PRO A 38 -9.96 8.21 -10.86
C PRO A 38 -10.39 9.49 -10.14
N ALA A 39 -10.63 10.58 -10.87
CA ALA A 39 -11.14 11.84 -10.30
C ALA A 39 -12.60 11.77 -9.81
N LEU A 40 -13.35 10.72 -10.19
CA LEU A 40 -14.72 10.42 -9.78
C LEU A 40 -14.77 9.25 -8.78
N PHE A 41 -13.62 8.69 -8.41
CA PHE A 41 -13.53 7.62 -7.44
C PHE A 41 -13.71 8.20 -6.03
N SER A 42 -14.90 8.06 -5.47
CA SER A 42 -15.13 8.37 -4.07
C SER A 42 -14.55 7.26 -3.22
N LEU A 43 -13.43 7.55 -2.55
CA LEU A 43 -12.79 6.61 -1.64
C LEU A 43 -13.71 6.24 -0.47
N GLU A 44 -14.63 7.15 -0.11
CA GLU A 44 -15.59 6.99 0.99
C GLU A 44 -16.53 5.79 0.77
N ASP A 45 -16.90 5.49 -0.47
CA ASP A 45 -17.79 4.38 -0.81
C ASP A 45 -17.08 3.01 -0.77
N GLY A 46 -15.74 3.00 -0.80
CA GLY A 46 -14.92 1.79 -0.81
C GLY A 46 -14.32 1.41 0.55
N ILE A 47 -14.36 2.31 1.53
CA ILE A 47 -13.83 2.06 2.88
C ILE A 47 -15.01 1.80 3.82
N SER A 48 -15.13 0.56 4.30
CA SER A 48 -16.07 0.26 5.38
C SER A 48 -15.55 0.89 6.68
N HIS A 49 -16.22 1.93 7.15
CA HIS A 49 -16.04 2.48 8.48
C HIS A 49 -16.72 1.50 9.46
N GLY A 50 -16.12 0.32 9.66
CA GLY A 50 -16.66 -0.68 10.59
C GLY A 50 -17.01 -0.02 11.92
N GLY A 51 -18.27 -0.17 12.35
CA GLY A 51 -18.94 0.67 13.34
C GLY A 51 -18.05 1.09 14.50
N GLN A 52 -17.44 2.28 14.38
CA GLN A 52 -16.77 2.91 15.49
C GLN A 52 -17.86 3.43 16.41
N GLY A 53 -18.15 2.67 17.46
CA GLY A 53 -18.80 3.22 18.64
C GLY A 53 -18.03 4.44 19.16
N PRO A 54 -18.66 5.32 19.97
CA PRO A 54 -18.03 6.53 20.45
C PRO A 54 -16.70 6.19 21.14
N SER A 55 -15.61 6.52 20.45
CA SER A 55 -14.26 6.29 20.93
C SER A 55 -13.83 7.54 21.68
N ASN A 56 -13.63 7.43 23.00
CA ASN A 56 -13.00 8.49 23.82
C ASN A 56 -11.51 8.69 23.47
N ARG A 57 -11.00 8.09 22.39
CA ARG A 57 -9.62 8.23 21.95
C ARG A 57 -9.49 9.47 21.09
N ILE A 58 -8.41 10.19 21.34
CA ILE A 58 -8.01 11.33 20.51
C ILE A 58 -7.84 10.84 19.07
N PRO A 59 -8.52 11.45 18.09
CA PRO A 59 -8.35 11.08 16.69
C PRO A 59 -6.89 11.25 16.27
N ILE A 60 -6.27 10.17 15.82
CA ILE A 60 -4.92 10.20 15.25
C ILE A 60 -5.07 10.29 13.74
N LYS A 61 -4.54 11.35 13.14
CA LYS A 61 -4.44 11.51 11.69
C LYS A 61 -3.07 11.02 11.24
N VAL A 62 -3.04 10.07 10.33
CA VAL A 62 -1.80 9.54 9.75
C VAL A 62 -1.69 10.04 8.33
N TYR A 63 -0.54 10.61 7.98
CA TYR A 63 -0.19 11.04 6.63
C TYR A 63 0.99 10.21 6.15
N THR A 64 0.89 9.65 4.96
CA THR A 64 1.93 8.83 4.33
C THR A 64 2.34 9.47 3.02
N ASP A 65 3.62 9.36 2.67
CA ASP A 65 4.13 9.84 1.39
C ASP A 65 5.19 8.88 0.82
N GLY A 66 5.10 8.64 -0.48
CA GLY A 66 6.13 8.01 -1.29
C GLY A 66 6.72 9.06 -2.23
N SER A 67 7.96 9.47 -2.01
CA SER A 67 8.59 10.54 -2.77
C SER A 67 9.59 10.02 -3.80
N LYS A 68 9.78 10.80 -4.86
CA LYS A 68 10.87 10.60 -5.84
C LYS A 68 11.56 11.94 -6.10
N ILE A 69 12.88 11.95 -5.94
CA ILE A 69 13.73 13.07 -6.34
C ILE A 69 14.84 12.50 -7.21
N ASN A 70 14.86 12.88 -8.49
CA ASN A 70 15.71 12.27 -9.51
C ASN A 70 15.57 10.74 -9.48
N ASP A 71 16.67 10.00 -9.33
CA ASP A 71 16.67 8.54 -9.25
C ASP A 71 16.50 7.99 -7.82
N GLN A 72 16.40 8.87 -6.82
CA GLN A 72 16.21 8.47 -5.43
C GLN A 72 14.71 8.34 -5.11
N LYS A 73 14.36 7.30 -4.37
CA LYS A 73 13.03 7.13 -3.79
C LYS A 73 13.10 7.26 -2.27
N GLY A 74 12.05 7.78 -1.68
CA GLY A 74 11.88 7.89 -0.23
C GLY A 74 10.48 7.47 0.17
N SER A 75 10.35 7.00 1.40
CA SER A 75 9.07 6.66 2.01
C SER A 75 9.03 7.29 3.40
N ALA A 76 7.90 7.86 3.78
CA ALA A 76 7.74 8.51 5.07
C ALA A 76 6.29 8.47 5.55
N PHE A 77 6.10 8.55 6.86
CA PHE A 77 4.81 8.89 7.44
C PHE A 77 4.97 9.84 8.64
N CYS A 78 3.91 10.57 8.94
CA CYS A 78 3.75 11.24 10.22
C CYS A 78 2.35 10.96 10.81
N ALA A 79 2.29 10.87 12.13
CA ALA A 79 1.04 10.83 12.87
C ALA A 79 0.86 12.14 13.63
N ILE A 80 -0.34 12.70 13.55
CA ILE A 80 -0.73 13.95 14.21
C ILE A 80 -1.88 13.64 15.16
N ALA A 81 -1.73 14.04 16.41
CA ALA A 81 -2.79 14.01 17.42
C ALA A 81 -2.77 15.35 18.17
N ASN A 82 -3.95 15.92 18.44
CA ASN A 82 -4.07 17.27 19.03
C ASN A 82 -3.23 18.32 18.29
N GLU A 83 -3.26 18.30 16.96
CA GLU A 83 -2.52 19.26 16.11
C GLU A 83 -0.98 19.20 16.22
N ALA A 84 -0.45 18.26 17.01
CA ALA A 84 0.98 18.04 17.18
C ALA A 84 1.43 16.73 16.51
N VAL A 85 2.62 16.73 15.91
CA VAL A 85 3.24 15.53 15.37
C VAL A 85 3.71 14.64 16.52
N THR A 86 3.18 13.43 16.60
CA THR A 86 3.46 12.47 17.69
C THR A 86 4.39 11.34 17.27
N LYS A 87 4.34 10.92 16.00
CA LYS A 87 5.23 9.89 15.43
C LYS A 87 5.66 10.32 14.05
N THR A 88 6.92 10.06 13.72
CA THR A 88 7.44 10.20 12.37
C THR A 88 8.31 9.01 12.03
N TRP A 89 8.36 8.69 10.76
CA TRP A 89 9.28 7.71 10.21
C TRP A 89 9.61 8.11 8.78
N LYS A 90 10.86 7.88 8.38
CA LYS A 90 11.30 8.10 7.00
C LYS A 90 12.45 7.16 6.67
N VAL A 91 12.48 6.71 5.43
CA VAL A 91 13.57 5.89 4.91
C VAL A 91 13.88 6.26 3.47
N LYS A 92 15.16 6.20 3.11
CA LYS A 92 15.61 6.26 1.72
C LYS A 92 15.58 4.85 1.14
N LEU A 93 14.98 4.70 -0.03
CA LEU A 93 14.83 3.44 -0.72
C LEU A 93 15.86 3.29 -1.84
N SER A 94 15.99 2.05 -2.32
CA SER A 94 16.83 1.78 -3.49
C SER A 94 16.26 2.50 -4.72
N PRO A 95 17.13 3.01 -5.62
CA PRO A 95 16.71 3.48 -6.93
C PRO A 95 15.91 2.44 -7.73
N ALA A 96 15.97 1.15 -7.40
CA ALA A 96 15.16 0.11 -8.04
C ALA A 96 13.68 0.11 -7.60
N ASN A 97 13.35 0.68 -6.45
CA ASN A 97 11.98 0.66 -5.93
C ASN A 97 11.04 1.57 -6.74
N THR A 98 9.74 1.32 -6.79
CA THR A 98 8.78 2.25 -7.40
C THR A 98 8.23 3.24 -6.37
N VAL A 99 7.65 4.36 -6.81
CA VAL A 99 6.93 5.28 -5.90
C VAL A 99 5.77 4.54 -5.21
N PHE A 100 5.07 3.67 -5.94
CA PHE A 100 4.02 2.84 -5.37
C PHE A 100 4.52 1.91 -4.25
N GLN A 101 5.69 1.29 -4.41
CA GLN A 101 6.31 0.51 -3.33
C GLN A 101 6.69 1.39 -2.13
N ALA A 102 7.09 2.64 -2.37
CA ALA A 102 7.40 3.59 -1.32
C ALA A 102 6.14 4.01 -0.54
N GLU A 103 5.03 4.28 -1.22
CA GLU A 103 3.73 4.57 -0.59
C GLU A 103 3.23 3.38 0.24
N MET A 104 3.31 2.17 -0.32
CA MET A 104 2.89 0.95 0.38
C MET A 104 3.73 0.69 1.63
N LEU A 105 5.03 0.99 1.57
CA LEU A 105 5.90 0.89 2.75
C LEU A 105 5.55 1.91 3.82
N ALA A 106 5.20 3.15 3.45
CA ALA A 106 4.77 4.17 4.40
C ALA A 106 3.49 3.75 5.13
N LEU A 107 2.53 3.18 4.40
CA LEU A 107 1.31 2.60 4.98
C LEU A 107 1.62 1.45 5.95
N LYS A 108 2.48 0.51 5.54
CA LYS A 108 2.91 -0.61 6.41
C LYS A 108 3.59 -0.12 7.67
N SER A 109 4.50 0.85 7.57
CA SER A 109 5.21 1.39 8.73
C SER A 109 4.33 2.23 9.65
N ALA A 110 3.23 2.78 9.13
CA ALA A 110 2.28 3.55 9.95
C ALA A 110 1.38 2.68 10.83
N ILE A 111 1.14 1.42 10.44
CA ILE A 111 0.33 0.46 11.21
C ILE A 111 1.15 -0.38 12.21
N GLU A 112 2.48 -0.36 12.10
CA GLU A 112 3.44 -0.98 13.04
C GLU A 112 3.72 -0.06 14.25
#